data_AF-A0AAU7QEB4-F1
#
_entry.id   AF-A0AAU7QEB4-F1
#
_cell.length_a   1.000
_cell.length_b   1.000
_cell.length_c   1.000
_cell.angle_alpha   90.00
_cell.angle_beta   90.00
_cell.angle_gamma   90.00
#
_symmetry.space_group_name_H-M   'P 1'
#
loop_
_entity.id
_entity.type
_entity.pdbx_description
1 polymer ?
#
loop_
_entity_poly.entity_id
_entity_poly.type
_entity_poly.pdbx_seq_one_letter_code
_entity_poly.pdbx_strand_id
1 'polypeptide(L)'
;MEGICAAELSAEQRRLLLETIAAFLDFLPDGPRAARMALIAQYLDETWWSWIGGCGDDDVYYYRIQSPVVMLEFDHHSGMWLTNEEPARFHIHTITRIPNGNDYGKALLSRYLK
;
A
#
# COMPACT_ATOMS: atom_id res chain seq x y z
N MET A 1 -3.77 -13.79 6.82
CA MET A 1 -3.71 -12.33 6.69
C MET A 1 -4.91 -11.75 7.41
N GLU A 2 -4.84 -10.48 7.80
CA GLU A 2 -5.91 -9.76 8.50
C GLU A 2 -6.70 -8.88 7.52
N GLY A 3 -7.97 -8.61 7.84
CA GLY A 3 -8.84 -7.77 7.00
C GLY A 3 -9.61 -8.56 5.95
N ILE A 4 -9.99 -7.88 4.85
CA ILE A 4 -10.81 -8.45 3.77
C ILE A 4 -9.94 -8.76 2.55
N CYS A 5 -10.14 -9.94 1.96
CA CYS A 5 -9.51 -10.29 0.70
C CYS A 5 -10.25 -9.60 -0.46
N ALA A 6 -9.51 -9.04 -1.43
CA ALA A 6 -10.10 -8.42 -2.61
C ALA A 6 -10.85 -9.42 -3.49
N ALA A 7 -10.61 -10.72 -3.33
CA ALA A 7 -11.43 -11.79 -3.89
C ALA A 7 -12.92 -11.64 -3.51
N GLU A 8 -13.20 -11.16 -2.29
CA GLU A 8 -14.54 -11.04 -1.70
C GLU A 8 -15.20 -9.68 -2.00
N LEU A 9 -14.46 -8.75 -2.58
CA LEU A 9 -14.96 -7.41 -2.91
C LEU A 9 -15.79 -7.41 -4.19
N SER A 10 -16.83 -6.57 -4.20
CA SER A 10 -17.59 -6.27 -5.42
C SER A 10 -16.70 -5.63 -6.49
N ALA A 11 -17.18 -5.62 -7.74
CA ALA A 11 -16.45 -5.00 -8.86
C ALA A 11 -16.12 -3.52 -8.59
N GLU A 12 -17.04 -2.80 -7.97
CA GLU A 12 -16.85 -1.38 -7.63
C GLU A 12 -15.81 -1.19 -6.52
N GLN A 13 -15.84 -2.01 -5.47
CA GLN A 13 -14.83 -1.97 -4.41
C GLN A 13 -13.44 -2.37 -4.93
N ARG A 14 -13.36 -3.33 -5.85
CA ARG A 14 -12.11 -3.68 -6.53
C ARG A 14 -11.56 -2.53 -7.38
N ARG A 15 -12.43 -1.78 -8.06
CA ARG A 15 -12.05 -0.56 -8.80
C ARG A 15 -11.48 0.50 -7.85
N LEU A 16 -12.18 0.80 -6.76
CA LEU A 16 -11.72 1.74 -5.74
C LEU A 16 -10.39 1.32 -5.10
N LEU A 17 -10.22 0.02 -4.84
CA LEU A 17 -8.96 -0.53 -4.34
C LEU A 17 -7.80 -0.25 -5.31
N LEU A 18 -7.99 -0.50 -6.61
CA LEU A 18 -6.98 -0.23 -7.62
C LEU A 18 -6.68 1.27 -7.76
N GLU A 19 -7.68 2.15 -7.62
CA GLU A 19 -7.47 3.60 -7.61
C GLU A 19 -6.64 4.05 -6.40
N THR A 20 -6.94 3.52 -5.22
CA THR A 20 -6.12 3.76 -4.02
C THR A 20 -4.69 3.29 -4.23
N ILE A 21 -4.49 2.08 -4.78
CA ILE A 21 -3.15 1.56 -5.11
C ILE A 21 -2.43 2.48 -6.12
N ALA A 22 -3.14 3.00 -7.11
CA ALA A 22 -2.56 3.90 -8.11
C ALA A 22 -2.06 5.20 -7.48
N ALA A 23 -2.78 5.75 -6.48
CA ALA A 23 -2.36 6.95 -5.75
C ALA A 23 -1.02 6.76 -5.03
N PHE A 24 -0.78 5.58 -4.44
CA PHE A 24 0.53 5.26 -3.85
C PHE A 24 1.67 5.19 -4.86
N LEU A 25 1.36 4.93 -6.13
CA LEU A 25 2.34 4.77 -7.19
C LEU A 25 2.47 6.02 -8.08
N ASP A 26 1.83 7.14 -7.70
CA ASP A 26 1.79 8.35 -8.51
C ASP A 26 3.17 8.98 -8.74
N PHE A 27 4.11 8.73 -7.83
CA PHE A 27 5.51 9.16 -7.97
C PHE A 27 6.28 8.43 -9.10
N LEU A 28 5.74 7.34 -9.65
CA LEU A 28 6.36 6.62 -10.76
C LEU A 28 6.00 7.26 -12.11
N PRO A 29 6.93 7.28 -13.09
CA PRO A 29 6.61 7.67 -14.46
C PRO A 29 5.54 6.74 -15.07
N ASP A 30 4.84 7.22 -16.10
CA ASP A 30 3.67 6.53 -16.69
C ASP A 30 3.93 5.07 -17.07
N GLY A 31 5.04 4.78 -17.76
CA GLY A 31 5.39 3.41 -18.18
C GLY A 31 5.59 2.46 -17.01
N PRO A 32 6.55 2.74 -16.09
CA PRO A 32 6.73 1.98 -14.86
C PRO A 32 5.46 1.85 -14.02
N ARG A 33 4.67 2.92 -13.89
CA ARG A 33 3.40 2.92 -13.16
C ARG A 33 2.39 1.96 -13.79
N ALA A 34 2.21 2.02 -15.11
CA ALA A 34 1.31 1.13 -15.84
C ALA A 34 1.73 -0.34 -15.72
N ALA A 35 3.03 -0.64 -15.89
CA ALA A 35 3.56 -1.99 -15.72
C ALA A 35 3.34 -2.53 -14.30
N ARG A 36 3.49 -1.66 -13.30
CA ARG A 36 3.28 -2.00 -11.89
C ARG A 36 1.81 -2.27 -11.58
N MET A 37 0.91 -1.41 -12.05
CA MET A 37 -0.54 -1.59 -11.90
C MET A 37 -1.01 -2.87 -12.58
N ALA A 38 -0.50 -3.18 -13.78
CA ALA A 38 -0.82 -4.41 -14.47
C ALA A 38 -0.39 -5.66 -13.69
N LEU A 39 0.81 -5.64 -13.09
CA LEU A 39 1.28 -6.73 -12.24
C LEU A 39 0.41 -6.87 -10.99
N ILE A 40 0.07 -5.78 -10.31
CA ILE A 40 -0.76 -5.82 -9.10
C ILE A 40 -2.16 -6.38 -9.42
N ALA A 41 -2.75 -5.98 -10.55
CA ALA A 41 -4.05 -6.47 -11.00
C ALA A 41 -4.07 -8.00 -11.22
N GLN A 42 -2.96 -8.61 -11.64
CA GLN A 42 -2.85 -10.07 -11.79
C GLN A 42 -2.93 -10.81 -10.45
N TYR A 43 -2.57 -10.16 -9.34
CA TYR A 43 -2.60 -10.71 -7.98
C TYR A 43 -3.73 -10.12 -7.14
N LEU A 44 -4.74 -9.51 -7.77
CA LEU A 44 -5.80 -8.82 -7.03
C LEU A 44 -6.57 -9.78 -6.12
N ASP A 45 -6.86 -11.01 -6.56
CA ASP A 45 -7.55 -12.01 -5.74
C ASP A 45 -6.71 -12.54 -4.55
N GLU A 46 -5.42 -12.18 -4.49
CA GLU A 46 -4.51 -12.45 -3.37
C GLU A 46 -4.14 -11.17 -2.60
N THR A 47 -4.83 -10.06 -2.88
CA THR A 47 -4.59 -8.76 -2.25
C THR A 47 -5.54 -8.56 -1.07
N TRP A 48 -5.00 -8.15 0.07
CA TRP A 48 -5.75 -7.99 1.32
C TRP A 48 -5.72 -6.55 1.77
N TRP A 49 -6.87 -6.07 2.24
CA TRP A 49 -7.05 -4.76 2.84
C TRP A 49 -7.29 -4.91 4.34
N SER A 50 -6.38 -4.39 5.15
CA SER A 50 -6.52 -4.29 6.61
C SER A 50 -6.80 -2.83 7.00
N TRP A 51 -7.68 -2.61 7.98
CA TRP A 51 -8.08 -1.28 8.46
C TRP A 51 -8.13 -1.26 9.99
N ILE A 52 -7.68 -0.15 10.60
CA ILE A 52 -7.79 0.12 12.03
C ILE A 52 -8.14 1.60 12.21
N GLY A 53 -9.03 1.91 13.15
CA GLY A 53 -9.45 3.28 13.45
C GLY A 53 -10.89 3.57 13.02
N GLY A 54 -11.26 4.85 13.06
CA GLY A 54 -12.60 5.27 12.67
C GLY A 54 -12.80 5.26 11.15
N CYS A 55 -14.00 5.58 10.69
CA CYS A 55 -14.37 5.61 9.27
C CYS A 55 -15.19 6.85 8.89
N GLY A 56 -15.39 7.77 9.82
CA GLY A 56 -15.97 9.08 9.57
C GLY A 56 -14.97 10.03 8.92
N ASP A 57 -15.49 11.13 8.36
CA ASP A 57 -14.71 12.10 7.59
C ASP A 57 -13.58 12.75 8.40
N ASP A 58 -13.71 12.79 9.74
CA ASP A 58 -12.76 13.39 10.68
C ASP A 58 -11.96 12.39 11.53
N ASP A 59 -12.15 11.10 11.30
CA ASP A 59 -11.49 10.07 12.08
C ASP A 59 -10.02 9.88 11.68
N VAL A 60 -9.22 9.48 12.66
CA VAL A 60 -7.88 8.94 12.43
C VAL A 60 -7.95 7.45 12.15
N TYR A 61 -7.05 6.99 11.30
CA TYR A 61 -7.05 5.63 10.79
C TYR A 61 -5.69 5.22 10.26
N TYR A 62 -5.53 3.92 10.23
CA TYR A 62 -4.45 3.17 9.61
C TYR A 62 -5.05 2.19 8.61
N TYR A 63 -4.41 2.02 7.46
CA TYR A 63 -4.72 0.88 6.60
C TYR A 63 -3.48 0.34 5.90
N ARG A 64 -3.57 -0.93 5.53
CA ARG A 64 -2.54 -1.64 4.77
C ARG A 64 -3.16 -2.43 3.64
N ILE A 65 -2.57 -2.30 2.46
CA ILE A 65 -2.87 -3.09 1.27
C ILE A 65 -1.69 -4.02 1.03
N GLN A 66 -1.92 -5.32 1.09
CA GLN A 66 -0.84 -6.30 0.99
C GLN A 66 -1.18 -7.38 -0.04
N SER A 67 -0.26 -7.60 -0.97
CA SER A 67 -0.31 -8.67 -1.97
C SER A 67 1.06 -9.35 -2.06
N PRO A 68 1.21 -10.42 -2.85
CA PRO A 68 2.53 -11.01 -3.13
C PRO A 68 3.52 -10.02 -3.78
N VAL A 69 3.07 -8.96 -4.45
CA VAL A 69 3.90 -8.10 -5.30
C VAL A 69 4.01 -6.64 -4.83
N VAL A 70 3.18 -6.23 -3.88
CA VAL A 70 3.20 -4.89 -3.27
C VAL A 70 2.69 -4.92 -1.83
N MET A 71 3.29 -4.10 -0.97
CA MET A 71 2.75 -3.74 0.34
C MET A 71 2.72 -2.21 0.46
N LEU A 72 1.53 -1.68 0.71
CA LEU A 72 1.25 -0.26 0.85
C LEU A 72 0.66 0.00 2.23
N GLU A 73 1.07 1.08 2.87
CA GLU A 73 0.60 1.46 4.20
C GLU A 73 0.30 2.95 4.26
N PHE A 74 -0.80 3.30 4.90
CA PHE A 74 -1.15 4.66 5.30
C PHE A 74 -1.33 4.69 6.81
N ASP A 75 -0.75 5.69 7.46
CA ASP A 75 -0.86 5.86 8.90
C ASP A 75 -1.00 7.34 9.30
N HIS A 76 -2.05 7.64 10.06
CA HIS A 76 -2.13 8.86 10.85
C HIS A 76 -1.27 8.69 12.11
N HIS A 77 0.01 9.05 12.03
CA HIS A 77 0.97 8.71 13.07
C HIS A 77 0.98 9.76 14.20
N SER A 78 1.11 9.31 15.46
CA SER A 78 1.44 10.20 16.57
C SER A 78 2.79 10.89 16.35
N GLY A 79 2.95 12.11 16.87
CA GLY A 79 4.17 12.89 16.68
C GLY A 79 5.30 12.41 17.58
N MET A 80 6.42 11.97 17.01
CA MET A 80 7.68 11.86 17.79
C MET A 80 8.37 13.24 17.94
N TRP A 81 8.19 14.11 16.94
CA TRP A 81 8.75 15.47 16.88
C TRP A 81 7.68 16.57 16.84
N LEU A 82 6.41 16.16 16.91
CA LEU A 82 5.25 17.06 16.97
C LEU A 82 4.67 16.96 18.38
N THR A 83 3.94 17.99 18.81
CA THR A 83 3.42 18.08 20.19
C THR A 83 2.13 17.29 20.42
N ASN A 84 1.68 16.47 19.46
CA ASN A 84 0.49 15.64 19.64
C ASN A 84 0.84 14.27 20.24
N GLU A 85 0.22 13.97 21.38
CA GLU A 85 0.37 12.68 22.06
C GLU A 85 -0.36 11.55 21.32
N GLU A 86 -1.49 11.86 20.68
CA GLU A 86 -2.33 10.91 19.93
C GLU A 86 -2.20 11.11 18.41
N PRO A 87 -2.45 10.05 17.60
CA PRO A 87 -2.66 10.15 16.15
C PRO A 87 -3.48 11.37 15.72
N ALA A 88 -3.05 12.06 14.67
CA ALA A 88 -3.77 13.21 14.13
C ALA A 88 -3.64 13.32 12.61
N ARG A 89 -4.65 13.91 11.96
CA ARG A 89 -4.77 13.97 10.50
C ARG A 89 -3.71 14.80 9.77
N PHE A 90 -2.98 15.65 10.50
CA PHE A 90 -1.95 16.52 9.92
C PHE A 90 -0.58 15.84 9.80
N HIS A 91 -0.41 14.61 10.30
CA HIS A 91 0.85 13.88 10.25
C HIS A 91 0.62 12.50 9.65
N ILE A 92 0.90 12.39 8.35
CA ILE A 92 0.64 11.20 7.56
C ILE A 92 1.95 10.55 7.18
N HIS A 93 2.04 9.25 7.40
CA HIS A 93 3.09 8.40 6.86
C HIS A 93 2.51 7.50 5.78
N THR A 94 3.28 7.32 4.71
CA THR A 94 2.96 6.36 3.65
C THR A 94 4.16 5.49 3.36
N ILE A 95 3.95 4.19 3.22
CA ILE A 95 5.00 3.24 2.87
C ILE A 95 4.61 2.53 1.57
N THR A 96 5.61 2.35 0.69
CA THR A 96 5.52 1.44 -0.46
C THR A 96 6.70 0.46 -0.41
N ARG A 97 6.41 -0.83 -0.49
CA ARG A 97 7.40 -1.93 -0.49
C ARG A 97 7.11 -2.95 -1.58
N ILE A 98 8.16 -3.66 -1.99
CA ILE A 98 8.11 -4.66 -3.08
C ILE A 98 8.57 -6.04 -2.56
N PRO A 99 7.68 -6.77 -1.86
CA PRO A 99 8.07 -7.94 -1.06
C PRO A 99 8.63 -9.11 -1.89
N ASN A 100 8.26 -9.26 -3.16
CA ASN A 100 8.77 -10.31 -4.04
C ASN A 100 10.20 -10.08 -4.55
N GLY A 101 10.93 -9.12 -4.01
CA GLY A 101 12.35 -8.95 -4.30
C GLY A 101 12.65 -8.13 -5.53
N ASN A 102 11.75 -7.26 -5.94
CA ASN A 102 12.11 -6.15 -6.83
C ASN A 102 12.69 -4.96 -6.05
N ASP A 103 13.17 -5.19 -4.82
CA ASP A 103 13.91 -4.19 -4.06
C ASP A 103 15.20 -3.81 -4.77
N TYR A 104 15.51 -2.51 -4.70
CA TYR A 104 16.67 -1.93 -5.35
C TYR A 104 17.94 -2.68 -4.96
N GLY A 105 18.68 -3.15 -5.97
CA GLY A 105 19.93 -3.89 -5.77
C GLY A 105 19.79 -5.42 -5.66
N LYS A 106 18.59 -6.01 -5.54
CA LYS A 106 18.48 -7.48 -5.50
C LYS A 106 18.97 -8.15 -6.79
N ALA A 107 18.69 -7.54 -7.94
CA ALA A 107 19.23 -7.98 -9.22
C ALA A 107 20.75 -7.79 -9.36
N LEU A 108 21.35 -6.87 -8.58
CA LEU A 108 22.79 -6.72 -8.50
C LEU A 108 23.40 -7.80 -7.60
N LEU A 109 22.77 -8.15 -6.48
CA LEU A 109 23.24 -9.21 -5.58
C LEU A 109 23.44 -10.55 -6.30
N SER A 110 22.52 -10.94 -7.19
CA SER A 110 22.66 -12.18 -7.98
C SER A 110 23.86 -12.18 -8.93
N ARG A 111 24.41 -11.01 -9.27
CA ARG A 111 25.62 -10.88 -10.10
C ARG A 111 26.91 -11.00 -9.29
N TYR A 112 26.88 -10.72 -7.98
CA TYR A 112 28.07 -10.63 -7.13
C TYR A 112 28.20 -11.74 -6.07
N LEU A 113 27.11 -12.44 -5.72
CA LEU A 113 27.11 -13.55 -4.76
C LEU A 113 27.36 -14.91 -5.44
N LYS A 114 28.34 -15.00 -6.35
CA LYS A 114 28.76 -16.30 -6.92
C LYS A 114 29.55 -17.13 -5.92
#